data_AF-A0A7L2UDQ1-F1
#
_entry.id   AF-A0A7L2UDQ1-F1
#
_cell.length_a   1.000
_cell.length_b   1.000
_cell.length_c   1.000
_cell.angle_alpha   90.00
_cell.angle_beta   90.00
_cell.angle_gamma   90.00
#
_symmetry.space_group_name_H-M   'P 1'
#
loop_
_entity.id
_entity.type
_entity.pdbx_description
1 polymer ?
#
loop_
_entity_poly.entity_id
_entity_poly.type
_entity_poly.pdbx_seq_one_letter_code
_entity_poly.pdbx_strand_id
1 'polypeptide(L)'
;PYYVDLNQNLFLQASLHSFDPNLVVFVDTCVASPDPSNFRTLTYELIRSGCVKDPTYSSYHSPYSNVARFAFNAFSFVNRYPSVYLQCELVVCRYNDYSSRCYQGCVSRFKRNAGS
;
A
#
# COMPACT_ATOMS: atom_id res chain seq x y z
N PRO A 1 6.62 -18.92 0.17
CA PRO A 1 6.47 -17.93 -0.92
C PRO A 1 5.11 -18.16 -1.59
N TYR A 2 4.53 -17.14 -2.21
CA TYR A 2 3.31 -17.25 -3.00
C TYR A 2 3.69 -17.16 -4.49
N TYR A 3 3.37 -18.19 -5.27
CA TYR A 3 3.74 -18.29 -6.69
C TYR A 3 2.62 -17.77 -7.57
N VAL A 4 2.98 -16.97 -8.56
CA VAL A 4 2.05 -16.20 -9.39
C VAL A 4 2.59 -16.11 -10.81
N ASP A 5 1.69 -16.06 -11.78
CA ASP A 5 2.03 -15.73 -13.16
C ASP A 5 2.15 -14.21 -13.33
N LEU A 6 2.96 -13.77 -14.31
CA LEU A 6 3.02 -12.35 -14.65
C LEU A 6 1.63 -11.85 -15.05
N ASN A 7 1.30 -10.63 -14.62
CA ASN A 7 0.00 -9.99 -14.77
C ASN A 7 -1.18 -10.69 -14.08
N GLN A 8 -0.95 -11.74 -13.30
CA GLN A 8 -1.99 -12.32 -12.45
C GLN A 8 -2.41 -11.31 -11.38
N ASN A 9 -3.71 -11.13 -11.17
CA ASN A 9 -4.22 -10.23 -10.14
C ASN A 9 -3.99 -10.83 -8.74
N LEU A 10 -3.37 -10.05 -7.85
CA LEU A 10 -3.03 -10.45 -6.48
C LEU A 10 -3.90 -9.70 -5.49
N PHE A 11 -4.62 -10.44 -4.66
CA PHE A 11 -5.51 -9.87 -3.64
C PHE A 11 -4.88 -10.00 -2.26
N LEU A 12 -4.77 -8.87 -1.55
CA LEU A 12 -4.17 -8.79 -0.23
C LEU A 12 -5.17 -8.24 0.78
N GLN A 13 -5.08 -8.73 2.01
CA GLN A 13 -5.85 -8.24 3.14
C GLN A 13 -4.90 -8.00 4.32
N ALA A 14 -4.95 -6.78 4.87
CA ALA A 14 -4.41 -6.47 6.18
C ALA A 14 -5.54 -6.40 7.20
N SER A 15 -5.37 -7.04 8.36
CA SER A 15 -6.38 -7.08 9.42
C SER A 15 -5.73 -6.67 10.75
N LEU A 16 -6.35 -5.71 11.43
CA LEU A 16 -5.96 -5.33 12.78
C LEU A 16 -6.77 -6.15 13.79
N HIS A 17 -6.07 -6.95 14.59
CA HIS A 17 -6.66 -7.69 15.69
C HIS A 17 -6.64 -6.80 16.95
N SER A 18 -7.79 -6.22 17.27
CA SER A 18 -8.00 -5.38 18.45
C SER A 18 -9.41 -5.62 19.01
N PHE A 19 -9.58 -5.42 20.31
CA PHE A 19 -10.90 -5.41 20.95
C PHE A 19 -11.61 -4.06 20.82
N ASP A 20 -10.91 -3.00 20.41
CA ASP A 20 -11.51 -1.68 20.20
C ASP A 20 -12.21 -1.63 18.83
N PRO A 21 -13.55 -1.51 18.78
CA PRO A 21 -14.29 -1.45 17.52
C PRO A 21 -14.14 -0.10 16.81
N ASN A 22 -13.57 0.93 17.46
CA ASN A 22 -13.44 2.28 16.93
C ASN A 22 -12.11 2.52 16.22
N LEU A 23 -11.51 1.47 15.66
CA LEU A 23 -10.25 1.58 14.92
C LEU A 23 -10.48 1.37 13.41
N VAL A 24 -9.75 2.14 12.63
CA VAL A 24 -9.68 2.06 11.17
C VAL A 24 -8.25 1.70 10.77
N VAL A 25 -8.09 0.79 9.83
CA VAL A 25 -6.80 0.49 9.19
C VAL A 25 -6.78 1.10 7.80
N PHE A 26 -5.70 1.80 7.49
CA PHE A 26 -5.46 2.43 6.19
C PHE A 26 -4.11 2.01 5.63
N VAL A 27 -4.06 1.69 4.34
CA VAL A 27 -2.81 1.41 3.62
C VAL A 27 -2.22 2.74 3.17
N ASP A 28 -1.17 3.21 3.84
CA ASP A 28 -0.55 4.49 3.49
C ASP A 28 0.42 4.33 2.32
N THR A 29 1.38 3.41 2.47
CA THR A 29 2.46 3.23 1.50
C THR A 29 2.75 1.75 1.35
N CYS A 30 2.85 1.24 0.13
CA CYS A 30 3.34 -0.10 -0.15
C CYS A 30 4.42 -0.02 -1.24
N VAL A 31 5.57 -0.60 -0.95
CA VAL A 31 6.73 -0.61 -1.83
C VAL A 31 7.17 -2.06 -2.03
N ALA A 32 7.40 -2.41 -3.28
CA ALA A 32 7.98 -3.68 -3.66
C ALA A 32 9.48 -3.56 -3.92
N SER A 33 10.22 -4.61 -3.59
CA SER A 33 11.66 -4.72 -3.84
C SER A 33 12.01 -6.17 -4.23
N PRO A 34 13.02 -6.40 -5.09
CA PRO A 34 13.57 -7.73 -5.28
C PRO A 34 14.50 -8.16 -4.11
N ASP A 35 14.90 -7.23 -3.25
CA ASP A 35 15.75 -7.45 -2.09
C ASP A 35 14.90 -7.34 -0.80
N PRO A 36 14.74 -8.41 -0.01
CA PRO A 36 13.93 -8.39 1.21
C PRO A 36 14.52 -7.50 2.32
N SER A 37 15.78 -7.08 2.20
CA SER A 37 16.49 -6.23 3.17
C SER A 37 16.62 -4.77 2.74
N ASN A 38 16.32 -4.45 1.48
CA ASN A 38 16.51 -3.11 0.92
C ASN A 38 15.31 -2.65 0.10
N PHE A 39 14.48 -1.80 0.71
CA PHE A 39 13.34 -1.13 0.07
C PHE A 39 13.65 0.33 -0.29
N ARG A 40 14.88 0.64 -0.72
CA ARG A 40 15.31 2.00 -1.08
C ARG A 40 16.00 2.10 -2.44
N THR A 41 16.83 1.13 -2.81
CA THR A 41 17.70 1.23 -4.00
C THR A 41 16.99 0.87 -5.29
N LEU A 42 16.37 -0.31 -5.35
CA LEU A 42 15.61 -0.78 -6.51
C LEU A 42 14.20 -1.13 -6.03
N THR A 43 13.26 -0.22 -6.28
CA THR A 43 11.91 -0.33 -5.74
C THR A 43 10.86 -0.02 -6.78
N TYR A 44 9.66 -0.51 -6.50
CA TYR A 44 8.45 -0.20 -7.25
C TYR A 44 7.36 0.22 -6.25
N GLU A 45 6.85 1.44 -6.37
CA GLU A 45 5.82 1.96 -5.47
C GLU A 45 4.44 1.56 -5.99
N LEU A 46 3.66 0.84 -5.16
CA LEU A 46 2.26 0.53 -5.48
C LEU A 46 1.35 1.69 -5.11
N ILE A 47 1.53 2.19 -3.90
CA ILE A 47 0.83 3.32 -3.30
C ILE A 47 1.82 4.06 -2.40
N ARG A 48 1.74 5.39 -2.37
CA ARG A 48 2.60 6.23 -1.52
C ARG A 48 1.82 7.38 -0.93
N SER A 49 1.82 7.50 0.39
CA SER A 49 1.05 8.52 1.12
C SER A 49 -0.42 8.54 0.66
N GLY A 50 -1.02 7.36 0.53
CA GLY A 50 -2.40 7.15 0.09
C GLY A 50 -2.64 7.42 -1.40
N CYS A 51 -1.63 7.85 -2.15
CA CYS A 51 -1.73 8.12 -3.57
C CYS A 51 -1.29 6.91 -4.37
N VAL A 52 -2.21 6.36 -5.16
CA VAL A 52 -1.93 5.23 -6.06
C VAL A 52 -0.83 5.59 -7.05
N LYS A 53 0.14 4.68 -7.22
CA LYS A 53 1.29 4.81 -8.12
C LYS A 53 1.29 3.74 -9.19
N ASP A 54 0.87 2.53 -8.84
CA ASP A 54 0.65 1.43 -9.78
C ASP A 54 -0.76 1.55 -10.40
N PRO A 55 -0.90 1.61 -11.73
CA PRO A 55 -2.19 1.73 -12.40
C PRO A 55 -3.12 0.51 -12.25
N THR A 56 -2.57 -0.64 -11.86
CA THR A 56 -3.31 -1.88 -11.58
C THR A 56 -3.75 -1.96 -10.12
N TYR A 57 -3.26 -1.07 -9.25
CA TYR A 57 -3.64 -1.04 -7.85
C TYR A 57 -5.10 -0.61 -7.69
N SER A 58 -5.84 -1.37 -6.88
CA SER A 58 -7.23 -1.07 -6.54
C SER A 58 -7.50 -1.37 -5.08
N SER A 59 -8.10 -0.41 -4.36
CA SER A 59 -8.63 -0.64 -3.02
C SER A 59 -10.01 -1.31 -3.13
N TYR A 60 -10.26 -2.31 -2.29
CA TYR A 60 -11.53 -3.04 -2.25
C TYR A 60 -12.32 -2.70 -1.00
N HIS A 61 -13.65 -2.73 -1.13
CA HIS A 61 -14.55 -2.60 0.00
C HIS A 61 -14.24 -3.66 1.06
N SER A 62 -14.12 -3.20 2.30
CA SER A 62 -13.91 -4.05 3.47
C SER A 62 -15.14 -3.96 4.38
N PRO A 63 -15.71 -5.10 4.81
CA PRO A 63 -16.92 -5.11 5.62
C PRO A 63 -16.72 -4.52 7.03
N TYR A 64 -15.47 -4.42 7.48
CA TYR A 64 -15.10 -3.88 8.79
C TYR A 64 -13.99 -2.84 8.64
N SER A 65 -14.00 -1.80 9.49
CA SER A 65 -13.02 -0.70 9.46
C SER A 65 -11.61 -1.13 9.82
N ASN A 66 -11.46 -2.20 10.60
CA ASN A 66 -10.17 -2.77 11.01
C ASN A 66 -9.55 -3.68 9.93
N VAL A 67 -10.15 -3.73 8.73
CA VAL A 67 -9.67 -4.52 7.61
C VAL A 67 -9.43 -3.60 6.42
N ALA A 68 -8.26 -3.73 5.80
CA ALA A 68 -7.95 -3.10 4.53
C ALA A 68 -7.71 -4.16 3.47
N ARG A 69 -8.39 -4.04 2.32
CA ARG A 69 -8.26 -4.93 1.18
C ARG A 69 -7.81 -4.15 -0.03
N PHE A 70 -6.86 -4.71 -0.77
CA PHE A 70 -6.39 -4.11 -2.02
C PHE A 70 -5.90 -5.22 -2.96
N ALA A 71 -5.82 -4.90 -4.24
CA ALA A 71 -5.23 -5.77 -5.25
C ALA A 71 -4.30 -5.00 -6.17
N PHE A 72 -3.38 -5.72 -6.82
CA PHE A 72 -2.51 -5.23 -7.88
C PHE A 72 -2.08 -6.41 -8.76
N ASN A 73 -1.63 -6.15 -9.99
CA ASN A 73 -1.16 -7.22 -10.87
C ASN A 73 0.28 -7.62 -10.54
N ALA A 74 0.55 -8.92 -10.56
CA ALA A 74 1.88 -9.47 -10.40
C ALA A 74 2.83 -8.94 -11.49
N PHE A 75 4.05 -8.62 -11.09
CA PHE A 75 5.12 -8.14 -11.95
C PHE A 75 6.46 -8.72 -11.48
N SER A 76 7.50 -8.53 -12.29
CA SER A 76 8.87 -8.93 -11.95
C SER A 76 9.83 -7.78 -12.18
N PHE A 77 10.88 -7.68 -11.35
CA PHE A 77 12.06 -6.89 -11.68
C PHE A 77 12.86 -7.62 -12.79
N VAL A 78 13.43 -6.86 -13.73
CA VAL A 78 14.08 -7.35 -14.97
C VAL A 78 14.97 -8.58 -14.72
N ASN A 79 14.62 -9.72 -15.34
CA ASN A 79 15.32 -11.03 -15.56
C ASN A 79 16.40 -11.54 -14.58
N ARG A 80 16.58 -10.95 -13.40
CA ARG A 80 17.63 -11.31 -12.43
C ARG A 80 17.09 -11.70 -11.06
N TYR A 81 15.80 -11.48 -10.81
CA TYR A 81 15.21 -11.68 -9.49
C TYR A 81 13.98 -12.60 -9.60
N PRO A 82 14.05 -13.81 -9.01
CA PRO A 82 12.94 -14.78 -9.08
C PRO A 82 11.79 -14.44 -8.11
N SER A 83 11.96 -13.43 -7.25
CA SER A 83 11.04 -13.09 -6.17
C SER A 83 10.85 -11.58 -6.06
N VAL A 84 9.67 -11.19 -5.61
CA VAL A 84 9.32 -9.82 -5.22
C VAL A 84 8.87 -9.84 -3.76
N TYR A 85 9.35 -8.89 -2.98
CA TYR A 85 8.99 -8.69 -1.58
C TYR A 85 8.21 -7.39 -1.45
N LEU A 86 7.21 -7.39 -0.57
CA LEU A 86 6.35 -6.24 -0.33
C LEU A 86 6.55 -5.73 1.10
N GLN A 87 6.75 -4.42 1.24
CA GLN A 87 6.73 -3.73 2.52
C GLN A 87 5.62 -2.68 2.49
N CYS A 88 4.66 -2.82 3.41
CA CYS A 88 3.56 -1.89 3.55
C CYS A 88 3.60 -1.17 4.91
N GLU A 89 3.42 0.15 4.87
CA GLU A 89 3.12 0.99 6.01
C GLU A 89 1.60 1.07 6.16
N LEU A 90 1.12 0.51 7.28
CA LEU A 90 -0.29 0.56 7.66
C LEU A 90 -0.46 1.57 8.78
N VAL A 91 -1.49 2.41 8.65
CA VAL A 91 -1.83 3.43 9.66
C VAL A 91 -3.10 3.01 10.36
N VAL A 92 -3.11 3.12 11.68
CA VAL A 92 -4.28 2.88 12.52
C VAL A 92 -4.77 4.22 13.05
N CYS A 93 -6.05 4.52 12.84
CA CYS A 93 -6.69 5.74 13.33
C CYS A 93 -7.96 5.43 14.10
N ARG A 94 -8.47 6.43 14.83
CA ARG A 94 -9.82 6.35 15.39
C ARG A 94 -10.86 6.49 14.28
N TYR A 95 -11.93 5.70 14.39
CA TYR A 95 -13.10 5.80 13.55
C TYR A 95 -13.73 7.20 13.67
N ASN A 96 -14.20 7.75 12.54
CA ASN A 96 -14.75 9.11 12.41
C ASN A 96 -13.84 10.28 12.82
N ASP A 97 -12.54 10.06 13.06
CA ASP A 97 -11.60 11.16 13.16
C ASP A 97 -11.18 11.63 11.75
N TYR A 98 -11.99 12.49 11.15
CA TYR A 98 -11.78 13.01 9.79
C TYR A 98 -10.50 13.84 9.62
N SER A 99 -9.89 14.29 10.72
CA SER A 99 -8.61 14.99 10.71
C SER A 99 -7.41 14.04 10.60
N SER A 100 -7.62 12.76 10.95
CA SER A 100 -6.58 11.74 11.00
C SER A 100 -6.06 11.35 9.61
N ARG A 101 -4.85 10.77 9.60
CA ARG A 101 -4.19 10.32 8.37
C ARG A 101 -5.04 9.36 7.54
N CYS A 102 -5.86 8.51 8.16
CA CYS A 102 -6.70 7.53 7.46
C CYS A 102 -7.78 8.20 6.59
N TYR A 103 -8.31 9.36 7.00
CA TYR A 103 -9.37 10.07 6.28
C TYR A 103 -8.83 11.15 5.32
N GLN A 104 -7.55 11.54 5.47
CA GLN A 104 -6.89 12.44 4.53
C GLN A 104 -6.71 11.84 3.12
N GLY A 105 -6.76 10.51 2.98
CA GLY A 105 -6.66 9.84 1.68
C GLY A 105 -5.30 10.05 1.01
N CYS A 106 -5.30 10.45 -0.28
CA CYS A 106 -4.08 10.76 -1.02
C CYS A 106 -3.55 12.14 -0.65
N VAL A 107 -2.32 12.19 -0.10
CA VAL A 107 -1.62 13.44 0.22
C VAL A 107 -0.37 13.54 -0.64
N SER A 108 -0.47 14.25 -1.77
CA SER A 108 0.69 14.55 -2.61
C SER A 108 1.42 15.79 -2.10
N ARG A 109 2.75 15.76 -1.97
CA ARG A 109 3.53 17.00 -1.88
C ARG A 109 3.41 17.74 -3.21
N PHE A 110 2.73 18.88 -3.22
CA PHE A 110 2.89 19.84 -4.31
C PHE A 110 4.36 20.31 -4.32
N LYS A 111 4.99 20.34 -5.50
CA LYS A 111 6.27 21.05 -5.67
C LYS A 111 6.04 22.47 -5.18
N ARG A 112 6.79 22.92 -4.17
CA ARG A 112 6.87 24.35 -3.88
C ARG A 112 7.47 25.00 -5.14
N ASN A 113 6.75 25.91 -5.78
CA ASN A 113 7.37 26.80 -6.75
C ASN A 113 8.45 27.57 -5.97
N ALA A 114 9.72 27.27 -6.23
CA ALA A 114 10.77 28.21 -5.91
C ALA A 114 10.51 29.41 -6.82
N GLY A 115 9.98 30.49 -6.24
CA GLY A 115 9.74 31.74 -6.96
C GLY A 115 11.03 32.22 -7.63
N SER A 116 10.87 32.73 -8.84
CA SER A 116 11.92 33.37 -9.66
C SER A 116 12.61 34.53 -8.96
#